data_AF-A0A1A8BCK3-F1
#
_entry.id   AF-A0A1A8BCK3-F1
#
_cell.length_a   1.000
_cell.length_b   1.000
_cell.length_c   1.000
_cell.angle_alpha   90.00
_cell.angle_beta   90.00
_cell.angle_gamma   90.00
#
_symmetry.space_group_name_H-M   'P 1'
#
loop_
_entity.id
_entity.type
_entity.pdbx_description
1 polymer ?
#
loop_
_entity_poly.entity_id
_entity_poly.type
_entity_poly.pdbx_seq_one_letter_code
_entity_poly.pdbx_strand_id
1 'polypeptide(L)'
;AKGQVHSLTISNLSVEDTGTFVFSVENLKTSARLVVKEPPVTILRKLESQKVPDVSVISLECELSRHNVDVRWMKDGFELKPSRDLRIYAMG
;
A
#
# COMPACT_ATOMS: atom_id res chain seq x y z
N ALA A 1 22.42 14.58 39.46
CA ALA A 1 23.09 13.40 38.90
C ALA A 1 22.75 13.28 37.42
N LYS A 2 23.71 12.91 36.55
CA LYS A 2 23.45 12.54 35.16
C LYS A 2 23.42 11.01 35.07
N GLY A 3 22.33 10.44 34.57
CA GLY A 3 22.25 9.01 34.30
C GLY A 3 23.09 8.60 33.09
N GLN A 4 23.31 7.29 32.91
CA GLN A 4 23.83 6.72 31.67
C GLN A 4 22.70 6.53 30.65
N VAL A 5 22.99 6.78 29.38
CA VAL A 5 22.02 6.66 28.28
C VAL A 5 22.35 5.42 27.47
N HIS A 6 21.34 4.57 27.26
CA HIS A 6 21.40 3.43 26.35
C HIS A 6 20.42 3.68 25.19
N SER A 7 20.85 3.47 23.95
CA SER A 7 20.03 3.68 22.76
C SER A 7 19.99 2.43 21.88
N LEU A 8 18.85 2.24 21.21
CA LEU A 8 18.65 1.23 20.16
C LEU A 8 18.22 1.96 18.89
N THR A 9 18.95 1.71 17.79
CA THR A 9 18.64 2.26 16.46
C THR A 9 18.29 1.11 15.53
N ILE A 10 17.16 1.23 14.83
CA ILE A 10 16.70 0.25 13.84
C ILE A 10 16.46 0.98 12.53
N SER A 11 16.94 0.42 11.43
CA SER A 11 16.92 1.02 10.09
C SER A 11 16.22 0.09 9.11
N ASN A 12 15.69 0.64 8.01
CA ASN A 12 15.00 -0.12 6.95
C ASN A 12 13.85 -0.98 7.46
N LEU A 13 13.08 -0.46 8.42
CA LEU A 13 11.92 -1.12 8.99
C LEU A 13 10.86 -1.43 7.92
N SER A 14 10.29 -2.63 8.03
CA SER A 14 9.16 -3.13 7.29
C SER A 14 7.94 -3.31 8.21
N VAL A 15 6.78 -3.64 7.65
CA VAL A 15 5.56 -3.89 8.44
C VAL A 15 5.75 -5.05 9.42
N GLU A 16 6.55 -6.05 9.02
CA GLU A 16 6.86 -7.25 9.81
C GLU A 16 7.62 -6.93 11.10
N ASP A 17 8.30 -5.78 11.16
CA ASP A 17 9.01 -5.31 12.35
C ASP A 17 8.08 -4.68 13.40
N THR A 18 6.78 -4.61 13.14
CA THR A 18 5.77 -4.18 14.12
C THR A 18 5.78 -5.14 15.32
N GLY A 19 6.04 -4.61 16.51
CA GLY A 19 6.22 -5.46 17.68
C GLY A 19 6.39 -4.68 18.98
N THR A 20 6.62 -5.42 20.07
CA THR A 20 6.92 -4.86 21.38
C THR A 20 8.40 -5.04 21.68
N PHE A 21 9.10 -3.93 21.89
CA PHE A 21 10.49 -3.92 22.34
C PHE A 21 10.52 -3.86 23.85
N VAL A 22 11.41 -4.63 24.46
CA VAL A 22 11.60 -4.69 25.91
C VAL A 22 13.04 -4.33 26.24
N PHE A 23 13.22 -3.35 27.12
CA PHE A 23 14.50 -3.06 27.75
C PHE A 23 14.48 -3.66 29.16
N SER A 24 15.49 -4.45 29.50
CA SER A 24 15.58 -5.15 30.79
C SER A 24 16.94 -5.00 31.43
N VAL A 25 16.96 -4.73 32.74
CA VAL A 25 18.15 -4.71 33.58
C VAL A 25 17.79 -5.42 34.89
N GLU A 26 18.49 -6.51 35.19
CA GLU A 26 18.21 -7.36 36.37
C GLU A 26 16.72 -7.74 36.48
N ASN A 27 16.03 -7.29 37.53
CA ASN A 27 14.62 -7.50 37.79
C ASN A 27 13.71 -6.38 37.25
N LEU A 28 14.28 -5.33 36.65
CA LEU A 28 13.55 -4.20 36.08
C LEU A 28 13.33 -4.39 34.58
N LYS A 29 12.12 -4.08 34.11
CA LYS A 29 11.76 -4.11 32.69
C LYS A 29 10.87 -2.94 32.33
N THR A 30 11.03 -2.45 31.11
CA THR A 30 10.09 -1.52 30.47
C THR A 30 9.87 -1.95 29.03
N SER A 31 8.74 -1.60 28.45
CA SER A 31 8.38 -1.99 27.09
C SER A 31 7.73 -0.85 26.33
N ALA A 32 7.96 -0.82 25.01
CA ALA A 32 7.32 0.09 24.08
C ALA A 32 6.87 -0.67 22.83
N ARG A 33 5.71 -0.30 22.28
CA ARG A 33 5.20 -0.88 21.04
C ARG A 33 5.61 -0.03 19.84
N LEU A 34 6.30 -0.63 18.89
CA LEU A 34 6.54 -0.07 17.56
C LEU A 34 5.39 -0.49 16.63
N VAL A 35 4.86 0.45 15.85
CA VAL A 35 3.91 0.18 14.78
C VAL A 35 4.45 0.78 13.50
N VAL A 36 4.88 -0.08 12.58
CA VAL A 36 5.33 0.34 11.24
C VAL A 36 4.13 0.29 10.32
N LYS A 37 3.79 1.42 9.71
CA LYS A 37 2.66 1.52 8.77
C LYS A 37 3.18 1.45 7.35
N GLU A 38 2.44 0.77 6.50
CA GLU A 38 2.68 0.82 5.07
C GLU A 38 2.47 2.23 4.53
N PRO A 39 3.23 2.65 3.50
CA PRO A 39 2.93 3.87 2.79
C PRO A 39 1.53 3.78 2.15
N PRO A 40 0.81 4.91 2.05
CA PRO A 40 -0.45 4.96 1.32
C PRO A 40 -0.29 4.48 -0.12
N VAL A 41 -1.32 3.83 -0.65
CA VAL A 41 -1.34 3.46 -2.07
C VAL A 41 -1.40 4.73 -2.91
N THR A 42 -0.43 4.91 -3.81
CA THR A 42 -0.41 5.97 -4.82
C THR A 42 -0.62 5.42 -6.23
N ILE A 43 -1.14 6.27 -7.11
CA ILE A 43 -1.23 6.02 -8.55
C ILE A 43 0.10 6.45 -9.18
N LEU A 44 0.83 5.50 -9.75
CA LEU A 44 2.09 5.71 -10.46
C LEU A 44 1.86 6.15 -11.91
N ARG A 45 1.01 5.41 -12.63
CA ARG A 45 0.59 5.76 -14.01
C ARG A 45 -0.89 6.06 -14.00
N LYS A 46 -1.24 7.30 -14.37
CA LYS A 46 -2.62 7.77 -14.44
C LYS A 46 -3.29 7.29 -15.72
N LEU A 47 -4.62 7.27 -15.70
CA LEU A 47 -5.43 7.05 -16.90
C LEU A 47 -5.21 8.18 -17.89
N GLU A 48 -5.06 7.79 -19.16
CA GLU A 48 -4.90 8.72 -20.27
C GLU A 48 -6.15 8.69 -21.17
N SER A 49 -6.49 9.86 -21.72
CA SER A 49 -7.60 9.97 -22.66
C SER A 49 -7.22 9.36 -24.01
N GLN A 50 -8.06 8.48 -24.54
CA GLN A 50 -7.87 7.86 -25.86
C GLN A 50 -8.99 8.30 -26.81
N LYS A 51 -8.64 8.51 -28.08
CA LYS A 51 -9.60 8.72 -29.18
C LYS A 51 -9.45 7.57 -30.16
N VAL A 52 -10.51 6.80 -30.34
CA VAL A 52 -10.49 5.62 -31.22
C VAL A 52 -11.68 5.65 -32.18
N PRO A 53 -11.57 5.02 -33.36
CA PRO A 53 -12.71 4.82 -34.26
C PRO A 53 -13.81 3.99 -33.61
N ASP A 54 -15.03 4.12 -34.13
CA ASP A 54 -16.15 3.28 -33.71
C ASP A 54 -15.83 1.79 -33.88
N VAL A 55 -16.42 0.95 -33.02
CA VAL A 55 -16.26 -0.52 -33.00
C VAL A 55 -14.83 -1.00 -32.68
N SER A 56 -13.96 -0.12 -32.16
CA SER A 56 -12.61 -0.50 -31.72
C SER A 56 -12.60 -1.16 -30.34
N VAL A 57 -11.67 -2.11 -30.13
CA VAL A 57 -11.35 -2.62 -28.80
C VAL A 57 -10.23 -1.77 -28.20
N ILE A 58 -10.38 -1.35 -26.96
CA ILE A 58 -9.38 -0.54 -26.23
C ILE A 58 -8.97 -1.20 -24.93
N SER A 59 -7.79 -0.81 -24.43
CA SER A 59 -7.32 -1.10 -23.08
C SER A 59 -7.07 0.22 -22.36
N LEU A 60 -7.64 0.34 -21.16
CA LEU A 60 -7.35 1.42 -20.22
C LEU A 60 -6.54 0.85 -19.07
N GLU A 61 -5.47 1.53 -18.70
CA GLU A 61 -4.51 0.99 -17.74
C GLU A 61 -4.13 2.05 -16.70
N CYS A 62 -3.96 1.61 -15.46
CA CYS A 62 -3.53 2.41 -14.32
C CYS A 62 -2.53 1.58 -13.53
N GLU A 63 -1.46 2.20 -13.04
CA GLU A 63 -0.44 1.52 -12.22
C GLU A 63 -0.47 2.04 -10.80
N LEU A 64 -0.38 1.14 -9.82
CA LEU A 64 -0.41 1.45 -8.40
C LEU A 64 0.92 1.09 -7.74
N SER A 65 1.28 1.84 -6.70
CA SER A 65 2.47 1.58 -5.86
C SER A 65 2.46 0.24 -5.12
N ARG A 66 1.30 -0.42 -5.03
CA ARG A 66 1.09 -1.65 -4.26
C ARG A 66 0.19 -2.61 -5.00
N HIS A 67 0.46 -3.89 -4.83
CA HIS A 67 -0.31 -5.00 -5.38
C HIS A 67 -1.42 -5.39 -4.40
N ASN A 68 -2.36 -6.24 -4.83
CA ASN A 68 -3.47 -6.75 -4.00
C ASN A 68 -4.33 -5.65 -3.36
N VAL A 69 -4.47 -4.52 -4.03
CA VAL A 69 -5.37 -3.44 -3.62
C VAL A 69 -6.72 -3.67 -4.29
N ASP A 70 -7.81 -3.51 -3.54
CA ASP A 70 -9.15 -3.53 -4.11
C ASP A 70 -9.32 -2.35 -5.09
N VAL A 71 -9.41 -2.68 -6.38
CA VAL A 71 -9.60 -1.70 -7.45
C VAL A 71 -11.03 -1.75 -7.99
N ARG A 72 -11.57 -0.59 -8.36
CA ARG A 72 -12.88 -0.45 -8.99
C ARG A 72 -12.75 0.41 -10.23
N TRP A 73 -13.40 -0.02 -11.31
CA TRP A 73 -13.53 0.75 -12.52
C TRP A 73 -14.88 1.44 -12.54
N MET A 74 -14.90 2.73 -12.86
CA MET A 74 -16.11 3.54 -12.88
C MET A 74 -16.30 4.15 -14.26
N LYS A 75 -17.54 4.18 -14.75
CA LYS A 75 -17.94 4.95 -15.93
C LYS A 75 -19.10 5.87 -15.54
N ASP A 76 -18.91 7.17 -15.73
CA ASP A 76 -19.94 8.20 -15.44
C ASP A 76 -20.54 8.09 -14.02
N GLY A 77 -19.72 7.72 -13.04
CA GLY A 77 -20.13 7.55 -11.64
C GLY A 77 -20.71 6.18 -11.28
N PHE A 78 -20.82 5.26 -12.24
CA PHE A 78 -21.32 3.90 -12.02
C PHE A 78 -20.19 2.87 -12.02
N GLU A 79 -20.21 1.95 -11.07
CA GLU A 79 -19.24 0.87 -10.98
C GLU A 79 -19.44 -0.15 -12.10
N LEU A 80 -18.37 -0.41 -12.84
CA LEU A 80 -18.33 -1.37 -13.91
C LEU A 80 -18.14 -2.78 -13.35
N LYS A 81 -18.89 -3.72 -13.92
CA LYS A 81 -18.77 -5.16 -13.62
C LYS A 81 -18.36 -5.91 -14.88
N PRO A 82 -17.60 -7.02 -14.75
CA PRO A 82 -17.28 -7.86 -15.90
C PRO A 82 -18.56 -8.30 -16.63
N SER A 83 -18.51 -8.29 -17.96
CA SER A 83 -19.61 -8.69 -18.83
C SER A 83 -19.06 -9.37 -20.09
N ARG A 84 -19.93 -9.71 -21.05
CA ARG A 84 -19.50 -10.33 -22.31
C ARG A 84 -18.45 -9.49 -23.05
N ASP A 85 -18.65 -8.17 -23.08
CA ASP A 85 -17.88 -7.23 -23.89
C ASP A 85 -16.91 -6.38 -23.05
N LEU A 86 -17.02 -6.43 -21.71
CA LEU A 86 -16.13 -5.73 -20.79
C LEU A 86 -15.37 -6.72 -19.91
N ARG A 87 -14.05 -6.71 -20.04
CA ARG A 87 -13.15 -7.48 -19.19
C ARG A 87 -12.40 -6.54 -18.27
N ILE A 88 -12.40 -6.87 -16.98
CA ILE A 88 -11.68 -6.13 -15.95
C ILE A 88 -10.61 -7.07 -15.41
N TYR A 89 -9.35 -6.65 -15.51
CA TYR A 89 -8.22 -7.37 -14.97
C TYR A 89 -7.51 -6.47 -13.96
N ALA A 90 -7.15 -7.03 -12.80
CA ALA A 90 -6.15 -6.46 -11.92
C ALA A 90 -4.92 -7.36 -12.04
N MET A 91 -3.88 -6.89 -12.73
CA MET A 91 -2.60 -7.58 -12.69
C MET A 91 -1.93 -7.23 -11.36
N GLY A 92 -1.61 -8.26 -10.59
CA GLY A 92 -0.89 -8.20 -9.32
C GLY A 92 0.27 -9.19 -9.34
#